data_AF-A0A4Y6UN96-F1
#
_entry.id   AF-A0A4Y6UN96-F1
#
_cell.length_a   1.000
_cell.length_b   1.000
_cell.length_c   1.000
_cell.angle_alpha   90.00
_cell.angle_beta   90.00
_cell.angle_gamma   90.00
#
_symmetry.space_group_name_H-M   'P 1'
#
loop_
_entity.id
_entity.type
_entity.pdbx_description
1 polymer ?
#
loop_
_entity_poly.entity_id
_entity_poly.type
_entity_poly.pdbx_seq_one_letter_code
_entity_poly.pdbx_strand_id
1 'polypeptide(L)'
;MKRFLNSRETLVTESLDGFLRSPAGKNLYRLDGYPDIRVILRSDWDKKTGKVAILSGGGSGHEPAHAGFVGEGMLTGAICGALFASPGIDAILSAILAVTGDAGCLLIIKNYTGDRLNFNLAAEQARGMGLKVETILIGDDIALGERKHARALAGTVFMHKVAGYLSEEGKDLKTISNSLKKASEKVYSIGLALSDSYAYEDNFKTRLDDKSAELGLGIHSEPGAETIPMATADKLMKKAADALESKLPSGKHNYALMLNNLGTVPIIEATLLLESFAKTSLSKQIRLVTGPAHFLTSLDMNGFSLSVIHLDKEIETALLAPAAPLAWNGFSSWKNITIKAAPKLPEVFIEPPSKNPELRKMIERGIAALKENENSLNLIDAKVGDGDAGSTFADTARILEQELDHLPLKEPKALIQTVGRLLSRHSGGSSGALLSILFSVAGNSEKKKWQDALMEGVGAMQEYGGASLGDRTMLDAIIPAITALKEGKSLSDATQAARAGADATAKMKKASAGRSSYVPESHLKNIPDPGAEAIALLCEAITSKGI
;
A
#
# COMPACT_ATOMS: atom_id res chain seq x y z
N MET A 1 -16.83 15.37 8.04
CA MET A 1 -15.77 14.33 7.97
C MET A 1 -15.31 14.01 9.39
N LYS A 2 -14.89 12.77 9.69
CA LYS A 2 -14.37 12.40 11.02
C LYS A 2 -12.86 12.68 11.08
N ARG A 3 -12.37 13.22 12.20
CA ARG A 3 -10.96 13.57 12.41
C ARG A 3 -10.52 13.25 13.84
N PHE A 4 -9.22 12.93 14.00
CA PHE A 4 -8.59 12.82 15.31
C PHE A 4 -8.05 14.20 15.71
N LEU A 5 -8.82 14.95 16.49
CA LEU A 5 -8.40 16.22 17.08
C LEU A 5 -9.08 16.45 18.43
N ASN A 6 -8.41 17.15 19.33
CA ASN A 6 -9.02 17.70 20.54
C ASN A 6 -9.67 19.07 20.25
N SER A 7 -8.90 20.00 19.70
CA SER A 7 -9.37 21.31 19.22
C SER A 7 -8.58 21.76 18.00
N ARG A 8 -9.09 22.72 17.22
CA ARG A 8 -8.36 23.28 16.07
C ARG A 8 -7.17 24.13 16.54
N GLU A 9 -7.34 24.83 17.66
CA GLU A 9 -6.40 25.77 18.25
C GLU A 9 -5.14 25.05 18.76
N THR A 10 -5.31 23.89 19.40
CA THR A 10 -4.21 23.12 19.99
C THR A 10 -3.60 22.09 19.05
N LEU A 11 -4.25 21.79 17.90
CA LEU A 11 -3.87 20.72 16.99
C LEU A 11 -2.38 20.71 16.62
N VAL A 12 -1.84 21.85 16.17
CA VAL A 12 -0.43 21.93 15.75
C VAL A 12 0.52 21.73 16.93
N THR A 13 0.22 22.36 18.06
CA THR A 13 1.01 22.26 19.29
C THR A 13 1.06 20.83 19.82
N GLU A 14 -0.10 20.17 19.93
CA GLU A 14 -0.19 18.78 20.39
C GLU A 14 0.46 17.82 19.39
N SER A 15 0.32 18.07 18.09
CA SER A 15 0.96 17.29 17.03
C SER A 15 2.49 17.38 17.12
N LEU A 16 3.05 18.57 17.39
CA LEU A 16 4.49 18.75 17.55
C LEU A 16 5.02 18.08 18.83
N ASP A 17 4.29 18.16 19.95
CA ASP A 17 4.64 17.42 21.17
C ASP A 17 4.57 15.89 20.94
N GLY A 18 3.59 15.42 20.17
CA GLY A 18 3.50 14.02 19.74
C GLY A 18 4.68 13.61 18.85
N PHE A 19 5.07 14.46 17.91
CA PHE A 19 6.23 14.25 17.05
C PHE A 19 7.53 14.14 17.87
N LEU A 20 7.75 15.02 18.86
CA LEU A 20 8.91 14.98 19.77
C LEU A 20 8.96 13.71 20.63
N ARG A 21 7.80 13.12 20.95
CA ARG A 21 7.72 11.82 21.67
C ARG A 21 7.97 10.62 20.77
N SER A 22 7.92 10.79 19.45
CA SER A 22 8.09 9.71 18.48
C SER A 22 9.57 9.38 18.23
N PRO A 23 9.90 8.21 17.65
CA PRO A 23 11.26 7.89 17.23
C PRO A 23 11.88 8.92 16.26
N ALA A 24 11.06 9.62 15.47
CA ALA A 24 11.51 10.65 14.54
C ALA A 24 11.90 11.96 15.24
N GLY A 25 11.33 12.23 16.41
CA GLY A 25 11.61 13.43 17.21
C GLY A 25 12.61 13.24 18.36
N LYS A 26 13.14 12.02 18.55
CA LYS A 26 13.95 11.66 19.74
C LYS A 26 15.20 12.53 20.00
N ASN A 27 15.77 13.11 18.94
CA ASN A 27 16.96 13.98 18.99
C ASN A 27 16.61 15.44 18.68
N LEU A 28 15.35 15.82 18.86
CA LEU A 28 14.84 17.15 18.59
C LEU A 28 14.29 17.76 19.88
N TYR A 29 14.23 19.08 19.93
CA TYR A 29 13.55 19.82 20.99
C TYR A 29 12.74 20.96 20.40
N ARG A 30 11.76 21.46 21.14
CA ARG A 30 11.06 22.71 20.80
C ARG A 30 11.54 23.87 21.64
N LEU A 31 11.48 25.08 21.09
CA LEU A 31 11.64 26.29 21.90
C LEU A 31 10.44 26.46 22.85
N ASP A 32 10.71 26.99 24.04
CA ASP A 32 9.66 27.33 25.00
C ASP A 32 9.07 28.70 24.66
N GLY A 33 7.92 28.68 24.00
CA GLY A 33 7.17 29.90 23.67
C GLY A 33 5.81 29.61 23.07
N TYR A 34 5.22 28.45 23.39
CA TYR A 34 3.88 28.11 22.94
C TYR A 34 2.83 29.05 23.55
N PRO A 35 1.73 29.32 22.82
CA PRO A 35 1.39 28.80 21.49
C PRO A 35 2.01 29.58 20.30
N ASP A 36 2.64 30.73 20.55
CA ASP A 36 3.05 31.67 19.50
C ASP A 36 4.35 31.26 18.78
N ILE A 37 5.30 30.65 19.49
CA ILE A 37 6.60 30.22 19.00
C ILE A 37 6.62 28.70 18.84
N ARG A 38 6.22 28.24 17.65
CA ARG A 38 6.23 26.82 17.25
C ARG A 38 7.47 26.47 16.44
N VAL A 39 8.59 26.25 17.13
CA VAL A 39 9.90 25.99 16.52
C VAL A 39 10.46 24.65 17.02
N ILE A 40 10.89 23.78 16.09
CA ILE A 40 11.58 22.51 16.36
C ILE A 40 13.03 22.63 15.90
N LEU A 41 13.98 22.27 16.75
CA LEU A 41 15.42 22.31 16.48
C LEU A 41 16.07 20.95 16.79
N ARG A 42 17.18 20.64 16.12
CA ARG A 42 18.00 19.45 16.44
C ARG A 42 18.81 19.67 17.72
N SER A 43 18.87 18.66 18.59
CA SER A 43 19.49 18.76 19.92
C SER A 43 21.02 18.82 19.92
N ASP A 44 21.64 18.42 18.82
CA ASP A 44 23.09 18.37 18.61
C ASP A 44 23.66 19.64 17.94
N TRP A 45 22.85 20.69 17.79
CA TRP A 45 23.31 21.96 17.21
C TRP A 45 23.91 22.91 18.26
N ASP A 46 25.09 23.46 17.97
CA ASP A 46 25.70 24.58 18.68
C ASP A 46 26.04 25.71 17.68
N LYS A 47 25.79 26.97 18.06
CA LYS A 47 26.06 28.15 17.20
C LYS A 47 27.55 28.34 16.88
N LYS A 48 28.44 27.78 17.69
CA LYS A 48 29.90 27.85 17.57
C LYS A 48 30.48 26.69 16.76
N THR A 49 29.64 25.85 16.13
CA THR A 49 30.08 24.77 15.23
C THR A 49 30.88 25.27 14.03
N GLY A 50 30.77 26.54 13.67
CA GLY A 50 31.33 27.09 12.42
C GLY A 50 30.55 26.70 11.17
N LYS A 51 29.42 25.99 11.32
CA LYS A 51 28.52 25.58 10.24
C LYS A 51 27.38 26.58 10.07
N VAL A 52 26.85 26.67 8.85
CA VAL A 52 25.73 27.57 8.52
C VAL A 52 24.42 26.94 8.99
N ALA A 53 23.62 27.66 9.79
CA ALA A 53 22.33 27.14 10.20
C ALA A 53 21.33 27.14 9.03
N ILE A 54 20.65 26.02 8.79
CA ILE A 54 19.65 25.89 7.72
C ILE A 54 18.25 25.84 8.34
N LEU A 55 17.43 26.86 8.09
CA LEU A 55 16.07 26.94 8.61
C LEU A 55 15.05 26.91 7.47
N SER A 56 13.91 26.29 7.72
CA SER A 56 12.73 26.38 6.84
C SER A 56 11.45 26.35 7.66
N GLY A 57 10.30 26.53 7.03
CA GLY A 57 9.03 26.58 7.72
C GLY A 57 7.84 26.93 6.83
N GLY A 58 6.75 27.28 7.49
CA GLY A 58 5.48 27.67 6.87
C GLY A 58 4.29 27.14 7.67
N GLY A 59 3.10 27.21 7.07
CA GLY A 59 1.91 26.60 7.66
C GLY A 59 2.05 25.10 7.92
N SER A 60 1.39 24.62 8.97
CA SER A 60 1.26 23.19 9.27
C SER A 60 0.21 22.52 8.38
N GLY A 61 0.18 21.19 8.36
CA GLY A 61 -0.69 20.40 7.48
C GLY A 61 0.03 19.76 6.28
N HIS A 62 1.36 19.85 6.26
CA HIS A 62 2.23 19.26 5.23
C HIS A 62 3.19 18.22 5.79
N GLU A 63 2.93 17.73 7.00
CA GLU A 63 3.79 16.79 7.70
C GLU A 63 4.11 15.57 6.80
N PRO A 64 5.39 15.14 6.70
CA PRO A 64 6.50 15.48 7.60
C PRO A 64 7.16 16.85 7.34
N ALA A 65 6.82 17.57 6.28
CA ALA A 65 7.38 18.89 6.05
C ALA A 65 6.91 19.89 7.14
N HIS A 66 7.80 20.62 7.84
CA HIS A 66 9.27 20.59 7.74
C HIS A 66 9.97 19.92 8.92
N ALA A 67 9.28 19.75 10.06
CA ALA A 67 9.86 19.24 11.30
C ALA A 67 10.48 17.83 11.14
N GLY A 68 9.90 16.99 10.26
CA GLY A 68 10.42 15.66 9.95
C GLY A 68 11.74 15.65 9.16
N PHE A 69 12.20 16.81 8.67
CA PHE A 69 13.50 16.98 7.99
C PHE A 69 14.54 17.73 8.82
N VAL A 70 14.28 17.92 10.12
CA VAL A 70 15.25 18.50 11.06
C VAL A 70 16.23 17.43 11.53
N GLY A 71 17.53 17.67 11.36
CA GLY A 71 18.60 16.76 11.72
C GLY A 71 19.85 16.89 10.85
N GLU A 72 20.90 16.14 11.21
CA GLU A 72 22.18 16.11 10.49
C GLU A 72 22.01 15.85 8.98
N GLY A 73 22.67 16.67 8.17
CA GLY A 73 22.62 16.58 6.71
C GLY A 73 21.39 17.21 6.05
N MET A 74 20.47 17.82 6.82
CA MET A 74 19.30 18.57 6.32
C MET A 74 19.06 19.87 7.11
N LEU A 75 17.88 20.08 7.71
CA LEU A 75 17.54 21.32 8.41
C LEU A 75 18.13 21.34 9.82
N THR A 76 18.64 22.51 10.23
CA THR A 76 18.94 22.81 11.64
C THR A 76 17.65 22.96 12.46
N GLY A 77 16.60 23.50 11.83
CA GLY A 77 15.33 23.74 12.50
C GLY A 77 14.16 24.03 11.55
N ALA A 78 12.95 23.85 12.08
CA ALA A 78 11.69 24.08 11.38
C ALA A 78 10.79 25.04 12.18
N ILE A 79 10.22 26.02 11.49
CA ILE A 79 9.28 26.99 12.05
C ILE A 79 7.86 26.66 11.54
N CYS A 80 6.99 26.23 12.45
CA CYS A 80 5.65 25.74 12.14
C CYS A 80 4.61 26.82 12.46
N GLY A 81 3.81 27.21 11.46
CA GLY A 81 2.69 28.13 11.63
C GLY A 81 1.42 27.43 12.12
N ALA A 82 0.29 28.12 12.02
CA ALA A 82 -1.00 27.45 12.15
C ALA A 82 -1.31 26.60 10.91
N LEU A 83 -2.40 25.85 10.94
CA LEU A 83 -2.81 25.02 9.82
C LEU A 83 -2.99 25.88 8.54
N PHE A 84 -2.21 25.59 7.50
CA PHE A 84 -2.13 26.31 6.21
C PHE A 84 -1.89 27.82 6.32
N ALA A 85 -1.35 28.30 7.45
CA ALA A 85 -1.04 29.72 7.66
C ALA A 85 0.41 29.92 8.09
N SER A 86 1.09 30.87 7.46
CA SER A 86 2.49 31.19 7.74
C SER A 86 2.77 31.47 9.23
N PRO A 87 3.92 31.05 9.79
CA PRO A 87 4.29 31.38 11.16
C PRO A 87 4.44 32.89 11.37
N GLY A 88 4.21 33.33 12.62
CA GLY A 88 4.45 34.71 13.03
C GLY A 88 5.93 35.09 12.98
N ILE A 89 6.20 36.39 12.80
CA ILE A 89 7.56 36.95 12.67
C ILE A 89 8.41 36.60 13.90
N ASP A 90 7.85 36.71 15.11
CA ASP A 90 8.58 36.43 16.36
C ASP A 90 9.00 34.97 16.47
N ALA A 91 8.22 34.02 15.94
CA ALA A 91 8.61 32.61 15.90
C ALA A 91 9.81 32.37 14.97
N ILE A 92 9.80 33.04 13.80
CA ILE A 92 10.89 32.95 12.83
C ILE A 92 12.16 33.61 13.39
N LEU A 93 12.03 34.82 13.95
CA LEU A 93 13.15 35.52 14.58
C LEU A 93 13.71 34.72 15.76
N SER A 94 12.85 34.12 16.60
CA SER A 94 13.28 33.27 17.71
C SER A 94 14.10 32.07 17.22
N ALA A 95 13.70 31.44 16.11
CA ALA A 95 14.48 30.36 15.50
C ALA A 95 15.85 30.87 15.01
N ILE A 96 15.89 31.99 14.28
CA ILE A 96 17.15 32.60 13.80
C ILE A 96 18.07 32.89 14.98
N LEU A 97 17.56 33.57 16.00
CA LEU A 97 18.31 33.90 17.21
C LEU A 97 18.79 32.64 17.93
N ALA A 98 18.03 31.53 17.92
CA ALA A 98 18.39 30.29 18.60
C ALA A 98 19.50 29.49 17.91
N VAL A 99 19.73 29.66 16.60
CA VAL A 99 20.66 28.78 15.85
C VAL A 99 21.81 29.51 15.16
N THR A 100 21.72 30.83 14.97
CA THR A 100 22.70 31.57 14.16
C THR A 100 23.95 31.94 14.97
N GLY A 101 25.12 31.51 14.49
CA GLY A 101 26.44 31.97 14.97
C GLY A 101 27.21 32.73 13.89
N ASP A 102 28.54 32.79 14.01
CA ASP A 102 29.41 33.60 13.12
C ASP A 102 29.36 33.17 11.64
N ALA A 103 29.07 31.89 11.39
CA ALA A 103 28.91 31.33 10.06
C ALA A 103 27.62 31.79 9.37
N GLY A 104 26.62 32.25 10.14
CA GLY A 104 25.34 32.75 9.65
C GLY A 104 24.26 31.69 9.47
N CYS A 105 23.15 32.11 8.87
CA CYS A 105 21.95 31.30 8.67
C CYS A 105 21.35 31.50 7.28
N LEU A 106 20.85 30.42 6.67
CA LEU A 106 20.06 30.44 5.45
C LEU A 106 18.60 30.09 5.76
N LEU A 107 17.67 30.94 5.33
CA LEU A 107 16.23 30.66 5.34
C LEU A 107 15.78 30.12 3.97
N ILE A 108 15.26 28.90 3.93
CA ILE A 108 14.62 28.30 2.76
C ILE A 108 13.12 28.55 2.85
N ILE A 109 12.59 29.37 1.95
CA ILE A 109 11.23 29.92 2.00
C ILE A 109 10.42 29.37 0.82
N LYS A 110 9.25 28.80 1.08
CA LYS A 110 8.30 28.41 0.03
C LYS A 110 7.64 29.67 -0.56
N ASN A 111 7.43 29.72 -1.88
CA ASN A 111 6.81 30.87 -2.57
C ASN A 111 5.29 30.98 -2.34
N TYR A 112 4.92 31.28 -1.10
CA TYR A 112 3.59 31.72 -0.69
C TYR A 112 3.69 33.11 -0.09
N THR A 113 2.68 33.96 -0.31
CA THR A 113 2.72 35.38 0.09
C THR A 113 3.01 35.56 1.58
N GLY A 114 2.31 34.81 2.45
CA GLY A 114 2.54 34.89 3.90
C GLY A 114 3.96 34.51 4.29
N ASP A 115 4.46 33.38 3.76
CA ASP A 115 5.82 32.91 4.02
C ASP A 115 6.87 33.93 3.55
N ARG A 116 6.69 34.51 2.36
CA ARG A 116 7.58 35.56 1.84
C ARG A 116 7.63 36.78 2.74
N LEU A 117 6.48 37.31 3.15
CA LEU A 117 6.43 38.53 3.94
C LEU A 117 7.04 38.29 5.32
N ASN A 118 6.62 37.23 6.02
CA ASN A 118 7.02 36.99 7.40
C ASN A 118 8.50 36.59 7.52
N PHE A 119 8.99 35.70 6.66
CA PHE A 119 10.41 35.28 6.72
C PHE A 119 11.37 36.39 6.30
N ASN A 120 11.05 37.18 5.27
CA ASN A 120 11.92 38.28 4.87
C ASN A 120 11.95 39.39 5.92
N LEU A 121 10.81 39.71 6.56
CA LEU A 121 10.79 40.69 7.64
C LEU A 121 11.58 40.21 8.87
N ALA A 122 11.47 38.95 9.26
CA ALA A 122 12.31 38.37 10.31
C ALA A 122 13.81 38.38 9.95
N ALA A 123 14.15 38.11 8.68
CA ALA A 123 15.53 38.20 8.20
C ALA A 123 16.07 39.64 8.27
N GLU A 124 15.28 40.64 7.87
CA GLU A 124 15.64 42.06 8.00
C GLU A 124 15.86 42.46 9.46
N GLN A 125 14.98 42.04 10.38
CA GLN A 125 15.15 42.29 11.81
C GLN A 125 16.44 41.65 12.35
N ALA A 126 16.72 40.39 11.99
CA ALA A 126 17.95 39.71 12.39
C ALA A 126 19.22 40.37 11.84
N ARG A 127 19.19 40.84 10.57
CA ARG A 127 20.28 41.63 9.97
C ARG A 127 20.50 42.94 10.71
N GLY A 128 19.41 43.62 11.12
CA GLY A 128 19.47 44.82 11.96
C GLY A 128 20.10 44.57 13.34
N MET A 129 20.03 43.33 13.85
CA MET A 129 20.72 42.89 15.06
C MET A 129 22.18 42.43 14.83
N GLY A 130 22.69 42.56 13.60
CA GLY A 130 24.06 42.19 13.23
C GLY A 130 24.27 40.72 12.85
N LEU A 131 23.19 39.93 12.73
CA LEU A 131 23.31 38.53 12.30
C LEU A 131 23.45 38.40 10.78
N LYS A 132 24.27 37.44 10.34
CA LYS A 132 24.41 37.09 8.93
C LYS A 132 23.28 36.15 8.52
N VAL A 133 22.29 36.69 7.81
CA VAL A 133 21.13 35.91 7.34
C VAL A 133 20.97 36.08 5.83
N GLU A 134 20.88 34.97 5.11
CA GLU A 134 20.48 34.91 3.70
C GLU A 134 19.12 34.23 3.56
N THR A 135 18.44 34.51 2.47
CA THR A 135 17.12 33.96 2.16
C THR A 135 17.11 33.39 0.75
N ILE A 136 16.49 32.23 0.56
CA ILE A 136 16.17 31.70 -0.77
C ILE A 136 14.69 31.38 -0.88
N LEU A 137 14.11 31.76 -2.01
CA LEU A 137 12.73 31.49 -2.36
C LEU A 137 12.65 30.27 -3.30
N ILE A 138 11.81 29.30 -2.96
CA ILE A 138 11.58 28.11 -3.77
C ILE A 138 10.21 28.24 -4.44
N GLY A 139 10.20 28.11 -5.77
CA GLY A 139 8.99 28.11 -6.61
C GLY A 139 9.15 27.07 -7.70
N ASP A 140 8.98 25.80 -7.35
CA ASP A 140 9.17 24.65 -8.21
C ASP A 140 7.90 24.21 -8.96
N ASP A 141 6.72 24.67 -8.55
CA ASP A 141 5.46 24.32 -9.21
C ASP A 141 5.34 24.87 -10.62
N ILE A 142 5.17 24.00 -11.61
CA ILE A 142 5.04 24.38 -13.02
C ILE A 142 3.59 24.64 -13.46
N ALA A 143 2.59 24.40 -12.62
CA ALA A 143 1.18 24.42 -12.99
C ALA A 143 0.70 25.79 -13.53
N LEU A 144 1.17 26.89 -12.95
CA LEU A 144 0.65 28.25 -13.23
C LEU A 144 1.53 29.06 -14.21
N GLY A 145 2.48 28.42 -14.88
CA GLY A 145 3.23 28.98 -16.03
C GLY A 145 4.34 29.98 -15.70
N GLU A 146 4.11 30.98 -14.84
CA GLU A 146 5.09 32.02 -14.54
C GLU A 146 5.94 31.70 -13.29
N ARG A 147 7.27 31.56 -13.45
CA ARG A 147 8.19 31.26 -12.33
C ARG A 147 8.10 32.25 -11.16
N LYS A 148 7.82 33.53 -11.41
CA LYS A 148 7.67 34.55 -10.35
C LYS A 148 6.50 34.24 -9.40
N HIS A 149 5.47 33.59 -9.94
CA HIS A 149 4.23 33.22 -9.24
C HIS A 149 4.13 31.71 -9.00
N ALA A 150 5.17 30.94 -9.34
CA ALA A 150 5.22 29.50 -9.11
C ALA A 150 5.17 29.21 -7.61
N ARG A 151 4.17 28.44 -7.19
CA ARG A 151 4.06 27.90 -5.82
C ARG A 151 5.26 27.00 -5.52
N ALA A 152 5.47 26.71 -4.24
CA ALA A 152 6.43 25.69 -3.83
C ALA A 152 5.72 24.39 -3.45
N LEU A 153 6.24 23.27 -3.93
CA LEU A 153 5.76 21.91 -3.63
C LEU A 153 6.92 21.08 -3.04
N ALA A 154 6.84 19.76 -3.19
CA ALA A 154 7.78 18.79 -2.62
C ALA A 154 9.24 18.98 -3.09
N GLY A 155 9.48 19.68 -4.22
CA GLY A 155 10.83 20.01 -4.67
C GLY A 155 11.61 20.89 -3.69
N THR A 156 10.92 21.57 -2.77
CA THR A 156 11.53 22.24 -1.61
C THR A 156 12.44 21.31 -0.80
N VAL A 157 12.08 20.02 -0.67
CA VAL A 157 12.86 19.05 0.11
C VAL A 157 14.22 18.74 -0.52
N PHE A 158 14.36 18.86 -1.84
CA PHE A 158 15.68 18.81 -2.49
C PHE A 158 16.61 19.92 -1.97
N MET A 159 16.06 21.11 -1.77
CA MET A 159 16.82 22.27 -1.31
C MET A 159 17.26 22.08 0.14
N HIS A 160 16.40 21.51 0.99
CA HIS A 160 16.76 21.12 2.36
C HIS A 160 17.95 20.17 2.36
N LYS A 161 17.94 19.16 1.48
CA LYS A 161 19.01 18.15 1.41
C LYS A 161 20.33 18.74 0.91
N VAL A 162 20.28 19.54 -0.16
CA VAL A 162 21.49 20.16 -0.74
C VAL A 162 22.08 21.17 0.25
N ALA A 163 21.26 22.01 0.87
CA ALA A 163 21.72 22.99 1.86
C ALA A 163 22.30 22.33 3.11
N GLY A 164 21.63 21.32 3.65
CA GLY A 164 22.12 20.57 4.80
C GLY A 164 23.45 19.88 4.51
N TYR A 165 23.57 19.19 3.38
CA TYR A 165 24.82 18.58 2.96
C TYR A 165 25.98 19.59 2.88
N LEU A 166 25.77 20.72 2.20
CA LEU A 166 26.82 21.74 2.07
C LEU A 166 27.18 22.39 3.40
N SER A 167 26.22 22.54 4.31
CA SER A 167 26.48 23.02 5.67
C SER A 167 27.31 22.03 6.49
N GLU A 168 27.00 20.73 6.43
CA GLU A 168 27.78 19.70 7.11
C GLU A 168 29.21 19.60 6.56
N GLU A 169 29.40 19.85 5.26
CA GLU A 169 30.71 19.99 4.60
C GLU A 169 31.45 21.29 4.97
N GLY A 170 30.88 22.14 5.83
CA GLY A 170 31.50 23.37 6.32
C GLY A 170 31.58 24.49 5.27
N LYS A 171 30.73 24.48 4.24
CA LYS A 171 30.69 25.56 3.24
C LYS A 171 30.14 26.84 3.88
N ASP A 172 30.67 27.99 3.44
CA ASP A 172 30.21 29.29 3.92
C ASP A 172 28.82 29.66 3.39
N LEU A 173 28.16 30.61 4.06
CA LEU A 173 26.78 31.05 3.75
C LEU A 173 26.62 31.52 2.31
N LYS A 174 27.63 32.20 1.75
CA LYS A 174 27.60 32.72 0.38
C LYS A 174 27.65 31.58 -0.64
N THR A 175 28.50 30.59 -0.40
CA THR A 175 28.66 29.40 -1.25
C THR A 175 27.38 28.58 -1.25
N ILE A 176 26.82 28.30 -0.07
CA ILE A 176 25.54 27.59 0.08
C ILE A 176 24.43 28.35 -0.65
N SER A 177 24.27 29.66 -0.37
CA SER A 177 23.22 30.48 -0.99
C SER A 177 23.33 30.51 -2.53
N ASN A 178 24.54 30.60 -3.08
CA ASN A 178 24.76 30.59 -4.52
C ASN A 178 24.49 29.22 -5.15
N SER A 179 24.86 28.13 -4.47
CA SER A 179 24.54 26.78 -4.93
C SER A 179 23.02 26.58 -4.97
N LEU A 180 22.30 26.92 -3.89
CA LEU A 180 20.86 26.73 -3.85
C LEU A 180 20.11 27.63 -4.85
N LYS A 181 20.58 28.86 -5.10
CA LYS A 181 20.02 29.70 -6.17
C LYS A 181 20.06 28.98 -7.52
N LYS A 182 21.23 28.43 -7.89
CA LYS A 182 21.39 27.64 -9.12
C LYS A 182 20.60 26.33 -9.11
N ALA A 183 20.53 25.65 -7.97
CA ALA A 183 19.81 24.38 -7.85
C ALA A 183 18.30 24.60 -7.98
N SER A 184 17.75 25.65 -7.37
CA SER A 184 16.32 25.99 -7.41
C SER A 184 15.80 26.23 -8.82
N GLU A 185 16.62 26.79 -9.72
CA GLU A 185 16.27 27.00 -11.12
C GLU A 185 16.14 25.70 -11.93
N LYS A 186 16.62 24.59 -11.37
CA LYS A 186 16.65 23.25 -11.96
C LYS A 186 15.63 22.28 -11.34
N VAL A 187 14.78 22.76 -10.43
CA VAL A 187 13.72 21.96 -9.79
C VAL A 187 12.38 22.27 -10.45
N TYR A 188 11.64 21.21 -10.75
CA TYR A 188 10.33 21.31 -11.38
C TYR A 188 9.38 20.31 -10.74
N SER A 189 8.17 20.75 -10.41
CA SER A 189 7.17 19.94 -9.73
C SER A 189 5.80 20.11 -10.32
N ILE A 190 5.00 19.04 -10.30
CA ILE A 190 3.57 19.11 -10.60
C ILE A 190 2.80 18.10 -9.74
N GLY A 191 1.66 18.54 -9.20
CA GLY A 191 0.70 17.69 -8.50
C GLY A 191 -0.42 17.16 -9.40
N LEU A 192 -1.02 16.05 -9.02
CA LEU A 192 -2.32 15.59 -9.53
C LEU A 192 -3.10 14.98 -8.37
N ALA A 193 -4.34 15.42 -8.19
CA ALA A 193 -5.18 14.97 -7.09
C ALA A 193 -6.57 14.54 -7.55
N LEU A 194 -7.13 13.54 -6.86
CA LEU A 194 -8.48 13.01 -7.02
C LEU A 194 -9.47 13.68 -6.07
N SER A 195 -8.96 14.34 -5.03
CA SER A 195 -9.75 15.10 -4.05
C SER A 195 -8.91 16.27 -3.56
N ASP A 196 -9.56 17.36 -3.15
CA ASP A 196 -8.95 18.41 -2.36
C ASP A 196 -8.83 18.00 -0.87
N SER A 197 -8.08 18.77 -0.10
CA SER A 197 -7.89 18.50 1.32
C SER A 197 -8.96 19.19 2.18
N TYR A 198 -9.47 18.48 3.19
CA TYR A 198 -10.39 19.08 4.16
C TYR A 198 -9.59 19.86 5.21
N ALA A 199 -9.66 21.19 5.13
CA ALA A 199 -8.90 22.12 5.96
C ALA A 199 -9.54 22.40 7.34
N TYR A 200 -10.33 21.46 7.90
CA TYR A 200 -11.01 21.59 9.20
C TYR A 200 -11.96 22.78 9.30
N GLU A 201 -12.61 23.14 8.19
CA GLU A 201 -13.62 24.20 8.10
C GLU A 201 -15.04 23.63 8.17
N ASP A 202 -15.96 24.40 8.75
CA ASP A 202 -17.38 24.07 8.74
C ASP A 202 -17.93 24.21 7.31
N ASN A 203 -18.75 23.24 6.88
CA ASN A 203 -19.36 23.20 5.54
C ASN A 203 -18.40 23.04 4.35
N PHE A 204 -17.20 22.52 4.55
CA PHE A 204 -16.33 22.15 3.43
C PHE A 204 -17.06 21.27 2.41
N LYS A 205 -16.97 21.67 1.15
CA LYS A 205 -17.43 20.91 -0.01
C LYS A 205 -16.27 20.77 -0.96
N THR A 206 -15.99 19.54 -1.37
CA THR A 206 -14.97 19.28 -2.37
C THR A 206 -15.35 19.91 -3.71
N ARG A 207 -14.36 20.42 -4.44
CA ARG A 207 -14.52 20.87 -5.83
C ARG A 207 -14.49 19.72 -6.84
N LEU A 208 -14.08 18.53 -6.42
CA LEU A 208 -13.89 17.36 -7.28
C LEU A 208 -14.92 16.28 -6.96
N ASP A 209 -15.69 15.90 -7.97
CA ASP A 209 -16.58 14.74 -7.90
C ASP A 209 -15.85 13.44 -8.30
N ASP A 210 -16.52 12.29 -8.12
CA ASP A 210 -15.99 10.96 -8.44
C ASP A 210 -15.59 10.76 -9.93
N LYS A 211 -15.92 11.71 -10.81
CA LYS A 211 -15.62 11.67 -12.25
C LYS A 211 -14.51 12.65 -12.63
N SER A 212 -13.91 13.34 -11.67
CA SER A 212 -12.94 14.40 -11.90
C SER A 212 -11.64 14.19 -11.12
N ALA A 213 -10.56 14.72 -11.66
CA ALA A 213 -9.29 14.89 -11.01
C ALA A 213 -8.77 16.29 -11.35
N GLU A 214 -7.77 16.79 -10.64
CA GLU A 214 -7.22 18.13 -10.86
C GLU A 214 -5.71 18.06 -11.03
N LEU A 215 -5.23 18.54 -12.18
CA LEU A 215 -3.82 18.70 -12.47
C LEU A 215 -3.34 20.04 -11.89
N GLY A 216 -2.26 19.97 -11.11
CA GLY A 216 -1.62 21.13 -10.51
C GLY A 216 -2.37 21.68 -9.31
N LEU A 217 -3.23 20.90 -8.63
CA LEU A 217 -3.87 21.32 -7.38
C LEU A 217 -2.79 21.71 -6.35
N GLY A 218 -2.97 22.87 -5.70
CA GLY A 218 -2.03 23.38 -4.71
C GLY A 218 -2.10 22.63 -3.38
N ILE A 219 -1.03 22.70 -2.58
CA ILE A 219 -0.92 22.00 -1.28
C ILE A 219 -1.77 22.62 -0.17
N HIS A 220 -2.43 23.75 -0.41
CA HIS A 220 -3.46 24.31 0.48
C HIS A 220 -4.84 24.27 -0.21
N SER A 221 -5.06 23.31 -1.12
CA SER A 221 -6.26 23.15 -1.93
C SER A 221 -6.53 24.30 -2.93
N GLU A 222 -5.53 25.15 -3.23
CA GLU A 222 -5.67 26.21 -4.23
C GLU A 222 -5.93 25.62 -5.62
N PRO A 223 -6.78 26.25 -6.46
CA PRO A 223 -7.05 25.80 -7.81
C PRO A 223 -5.79 25.48 -8.61
N GLY A 224 -5.85 24.38 -9.34
CA GLY A 224 -4.81 23.91 -10.22
C GLY A 224 -4.89 24.50 -11.63
N ALA A 225 -4.10 23.91 -12.52
CA ALA A 225 -4.04 24.33 -13.91
C ALA A 225 -5.29 23.87 -14.69
N GLU A 226 -5.79 22.67 -14.41
CA GLU A 226 -6.84 22.04 -15.20
C GLU A 226 -7.59 20.99 -14.39
N THR A 227 -8.93 21.03 -14.39
CA THR A 227 -9.77 19.90 -13.98
C THR A 227 -9.92 18.95 -15.16
N ILE A 228 -9.60 17.68 -14.96
CA ILE A 228 -9.58 16.63 -15.98
C ILE A 228 -10.54 15.50 -15.61
N PRO A 229 -11.05 14.71 -16.58
CA PRO A 229 -11.84 13.52 -16.29
C PRO A 229 -11.03 12.47 -15.53
N MET A 230 -11.68 11.77 -14.62
CA MET A 230 -11.09 10.61 -13.96
C MET A 230 -10.72 9.53 -14.99
N ALA A 231 -9.58 8.87 -14.77
CA ALA A 231 -9.03 7.89 -15.69
C ALA A 231 -8.19 6.83 -14.94
N THR A 232 -7.63 5.88 -15.68
CA THR A 232 -6.70 4.88 -15.12
C THR A 232 -5.41 5.53 -14.64
N ALA A 233 -4.72 4.89 -13.68
CA ALA A 233 -3.45 5.36 -13.14
C ALA A 233 -2.40 5.68 -14.24
N ASP A 234 -2.28 4.82 -15.26
CA ASP A 234 -1.39 5.04 -16.40
C ASP A 234 -1.70 6.34 -17.15
N LYS A 235 -2.99 6.67 -17.36
CA LYS A 235 -3.41 7.88 -18.08
C LYS A 235 -3.18 9.14 -17.24
N LEU A 236 -3.53 9.10 -15.96
CA LEU A 236 -3.34 10.22 -15.03
C LEU A 236 -1.85 10.51 -14.81
N MET A 237 -1.05 9.47 -14.58
CA MET A 237 0.39 9.60 -14.46
C MET A 237 1.02 10.15 -15.73
N LYS A 238 0.61 9.66 -16.91
CA LYS A 238 1.09 10.20 -18.19
C LYS A 238 0.76 11.69 -18.32
N LYS A 239 -0.46 12.13 -17.98
CA LYS A 239 -0.85 13.55 -18.02
C LYS A 239 0.06 14.41 -17.14
N ALA A 240 0.35 13.99 -15.91
CA ALA A 240 1.25 14.70 -15.01
C ALA A 240 2.70 14.71 -15.53
N ALA A 241 3.20 13.56 -15.99
CA ALA A 241 4.57 13.43 -16.50
C ALA A 241 4.79 14.22 -17.80
N ASP A 242 3.84 14.20 -18.74
CA ASP A 242 3.90 14.98 -19.99
C ASP A 242 3.92 16.48 -19.69
N ALA A 243 3.06 16.93 -18.75
CA ALA A 243 3.01 18.32 -18.34
C ALA A 243 4.35 18.76 -17.71
N LEU A 244 4.93 17.90 -16.85
CA LEU A 244 6.26 18.12 -16.27
C LEU A 244 7.35 18.19 -17.35
N GLU A 245 7.42 17.18 -18.21
CA GLU A 245 8.43 17.07 -19.27
C GLU A 245 8.38 18.25 -20.25
N SER A 246 7.19 18.79 -20.54
CA SER A 246 7.01 19.95 -21.42
C SER A 246 7.68 21.24 -20.91
N LYS A 247 8.01 21.31 -19.61
CA LYS A 247 8.66 22.46 -18.97
C LYS A 247 10.14 22.25 -18.70
N LEU A 248 10.64 21.03 -18.91
CA LEU A 248 12.05 20.72 -18.74
C LEU A 248 12.89 21.28 -19.91
N PRO A 249 14.16 21.64 -19.67
CA PRO A 249 15.06 22.01 -20.75
C PRO A 249 15.17 20.91 -21.82
N SER A 250 15.16 21.30 -23.10
CA SER A 250 15.34 20.38 -24.23
C SER A 250 16.68 19.63 -24.15
N GLY A 251 16.71 18.41 -24.69
CA GLY A 251 17.90 17.55 -24.72
C GLY A 251 17.82 16.39 -23.72
N LYS A 252 18.85 15.53 -23.72
CA LYS A 252 18.96 14.42 -22.77
C LYS A 252 19.68 14.91 -21.52
N HIS A 253 18.97 14.95 -20.39
CA HIS A 253 19.51 15.29 -19.08
C HIS A 253 19.33 14.11 -18.12
N ASN A 254 20.08 14.12 -17.01
CA ASN A 254 19.90 13.16 -15.93
C ASN A 254 19.13 13.84 -14.79
N TYR A 255 17.99 13.28 -14.40
CA TYR A 255 17.19 13.81 -13.30
C TYR A 255 17.15 12.84 -12.11
N ALA A 256 17.01 13.41 -10.92
CA ALA A 256 16.48 12.70 -9.77
C ALA A 256 14.97 12.95 -9.66
N LEU A 257 14.19 11.88 -9.46
CA LEU A 257 12.74 11.92 -9.26
C LEU A 257 12.38 11.73 -7.79
N MET A 258 11.50 12.57 -7.28
CA MET A 258 10.75 12.35 -6.05
C MET A 258 9.28 12.14 -6.40
N LEU A 259 8.77 10.94 -6.10
CA LEU A 259 7.34 10.66 -6.12
C LEU A 259 6.78 10.88 -4.71
N ASN A 260 6.08 11.99 -4.54
CA ASN A 260 5.50 12.40 -3.25
C ASN A 260 4.02 12.05 -3.18
N ASN A 261 3.60 11.45 -2.08
CA ASN A 261 2.20 11.23 -1.75
C ASN A 261 1.67 12.47 -1.02
N LEU A 262 0.55 13.02 -1.48
CA LEU A 262 -0.04 14.25 -0.94
C LEU A 262 -0.91 13.99 0.31
N GLY A 263 -1.15 12.73 0.69
CA GLY A 263 -1.89 12.43 1.91
C GLY A 263 -2.39 11.00 1.99
N THR A 264 -3.49 10.69 1.31
CA THR A 264 -4.25 9.45 1.56
C THR A 264 -4.10 8.37 0.49
N VAL A 265 -3.24 8.53 -0.51
CA VAL A 265 -3.03 7.48 -1.53
C VAL A 265 -2.54 6.20 -0.83
N PRO A 266 -3.27 5.07 -0.91
CA PRO A 266 -2.83 3.81 -0.34
C PRO A 266 -1.48 3.36 -0.91
N ILE A 267 -0.65 2.69 -0.10
CA ILE A 267 0.70 2.31 -0.52
C ILE A 267 0.70 1.43 -1.79
N ILE A 268 -0.28 0.54 -1.93
CA ILE A 268 -0.43 -0.28 -3.15
C ILE A 268 -0.65 0.58 -4.39
N GLU A 269 -1.47 1.63 -4.30
CA GLU A 269 -1.71 2.58 -5.39
C GLU A 269 -0.48 3.47 -5.63
N ALA A 270 0.20 3.92 -4.57
CA ALA A 270 1.40 4.73 -4.70
C ALA A 270 2.55 3.97 -5.41
N THR A 271 2.70 2.67 -5.12
CA THR A 271 3.67 1.81 -5.85
C THR A 271 3.23 1.52 -7.29
N LEU A 272 1.92 1.37 -7.55
CA LEU A 272 1.36 1.31 -8.90
C LEU A 272 1.66 2.59 -9.69
N LEU A 273 1.57 3.77 -9.08
CA LEU A 273 1.90 5.04 -9.72
C LEU A 273 3.36 5.10 -10.17
N LEU A 274 4.29 4.50 -9.42
CA LEU A 274 5.69 4.42 -9.85
C LEU A 274 5.87 3.51 -11.08
N GLU A 275 5.13 2.41 -11.16
CA GLU A 275 5.07 1.55 -12.36
C GLU A 275 4.40 2.27 -13.54
N SER A 276 3.32 3.02 -13.30
CA SER A 276 2.72 3.89 -14.31
C SER A 276 3.70 4.95 -14.81
N PHE A 277 4.54 5.51 -13.93
CA PHE A 277 5.57 6.47 -14.30
C PHE A 277 6.62 5.82 -15.19
N ALA A 278 7.02 4.57 -14.93
CA ALA A 278 7.99 3.84 -15.73
C ALA A 278 7.61 3.74 -17.22
N LYS A 279 6.31 3.77 -17.54
CA LYS A 279 5.76 3.73 -18.90
C LYS A 279 5.80 5.07 -19.64
N THR A 280 6.18 6.17 -18.98
CA THR A 280 6.25 7.52 -19.57
C THR A 280 7.56 7.77 -20.32
N SER A 281 7.62 8.81 -21.16
CA SER A 281 8.87 9.24 -21.81
C SER A 281 9.88 9.79 -20.80
N LEU A 282 9.40 10.53 -19.80
CA LEU A 282 10.23 11.14 -18.77
C LEU A 282 11.03 10.11 -17.95
N SER A 283 10.50 8.90 -17.75
CA SER A 283 11.20 7.83 -17.02
C SER A 283 12.58 7.48 -17.60
N LYS A 284 12.77 7.69 -18.92
CA LYS A 284 14.03 7.43 -19.63
C LYS A 284 15.14 8.43 -19.28
N GLN A 285 14.78 9.56 -18.67
CA GLN A 285 15.71 10.62 -18.24
C GLN A 285 16.00 10.55 -16.73
N ILE A 286 15.36 9.63 -16.00
CA ILE A 286 15.56 9.47 -14.56
C ILE A 286 16.75 8.57 -14.29
N ARG A 287 17.67 9.08 -13.45
CA ARG A 287 18.84 8.36 -12.97
C ARG A 287 18.68 7.91 -11.52
N LEU A 288 18.10 8.77 -10.69
CA LEU A 288 17.86 8.50 -9.28
C LEU A 288 16.38 8.64 -8.96
N VAL A 289 15.87 7.83 -8.03
CA VAL A 289 14.49 7.89 -7.56
C VAL A 289 14.43 7.83 -6.03
N THR A 290 13.48 8.55 -5.46
CA THR A 290 13.01 8.40 -4.08
C THR A 290 11.48 8.37 -4.03
N GLY A 291 10.94 7.85 -2.94
CA GLY A 291 9.52 7.54 -2.81
C GLY A 291 9.11 6.26 -3.57
N PRO A 292 7.80 5.97 -3.66
CA PRO A 292 6.68 6.76 -3.15
C PRO A 292 6.70 6.92 -1.63
N ALA A 293 6.61 8.14 -1.14
CA ALA A 293 6.53 8.44 0.30
C ALA A 293 5.89 9.81 0.55
N HIS A 294 5.56 10.10 1.81
CA HIS A 294 5.14 11.44 2.23
C HIS A 294 6.38 12.31 2.43
N PHE A 295 6.59 13.30 1.56
CA PHE A 295 7.63 14.30 1.72
C PHE A 295 7.02 15.65 2.09
N LEU A 296 5.99 16.07 1.36
CA LEU A 296 5.25 17.31 1.59
C LEU A 296 3.79 17.02 1.27
N THR A 297 3.00 16.80 2.31
CA THR A 297 1.58 16.43 2.18
C THR A 297 0.69 17.67 2.06
N SER A 298 -0.60 17.43 1.88
CA SER A 298 -1.69 18.38 2.01
C SER A 298 -2.80 17.69 2.80
N LEU A 299 -2.56 17.44 4.09
CA LEU A 299 -3.46 16.70 4.97
C LEU A 299 -3.91 15.35 4.39
N ASP A 300 -5.18 15.23 4.03
CA ASP A 300 -5.80 14.01 3.52
C ASP A 300 -6.03 14.02 2.01
N MET A 301 -5.38 14.93 1.29
CA MET A 301 -5.47 15.00 -0.16
C MET A 301 -5.14 13.64 -0.78
N ASN A 302 -6.10 13.05 -1.48
CA ASN A 302 -5.85 11.87 -2.29
C ASN A 302 -5.20 12.31 -3.61
N GLY A 303 -3.88 12.27 -3.67
CA GLY A 303 -3.11 12.69 -4.84
C GLY A 303 -1.62 12.44 -4.69
N PHE A 304 -0.89 12.72 -5.76
CA PHE A 304 0.57 12.64 -5.78
C PHE A 304 1.18 13.89 -6.42
N SER A 305 2.47 14.12 -6.17
CA SER A 305 3.26 15.05 -6.96
C SER A 305 4.54 14.41 -7.48
N LEU A 306 4.91 14.78 -8.69
CA LEU A 306 6.21 14.49 -9.28
C LEU A 306 7.10 15.72 -9.10
N SER A 307 8.26 15.54 -8.49
CA SER A 307 9.30 16.58 -8.42
C SER A 307 10.58 16.04 -9.04
N VAL A 308 11.17 16.78 -9.97
CA VAL A 308 12.46 16.44 -10.59
C VAL A 308 13.49 17.54 -10.37
N ILE A 309 14.75 17.14 -10.17
CA ILE A 309 15.90 18.06 -10.14
C ILE A 309 16.96 17.57 -11.13
N HIS A 310 17.48 18.47 -11.96
CA HIS A 310 18.59 18.16 -12.86
C HIS A 310 19.86 17.87 -12.04
N LEU A 311 20.47 16.71 -12.27
CA LEU A 311 21.68 16.25 -11.61
C LEU A 311 22.93 16.87 -12.24
N ASP A 312 23.64 17.66 -11.43
CA ASP A 312 25.09 17.83 -11.57
C ASP A 312 25.80 17.03 -10.46
N LYS A 313 27.14 17.04 -10.48
CA LYS A 313 27.95 16.28 -9.52
C LYS A 313 27.69 16.69 -8.07
N GLU A 314 27.46 17.97 -7.79
CA GLU A 314 27.23 18.47 -6.43
C GLU A 314 25.86 18.00 -5.92
N ILE A 315 24.82 18.18 -6.74
CA ILE A 315 23.46 17.73 -6.40
C ILE A 315 23.41 16.22 -6.23
N GLU A 316 23.98 15.45 -7.17
CA GLU A 316 23.99 13.98 -7.09
C GLU A 316 24.68 13.48 -5.82
N THR A 317 25.83 14.08 -5.47
CA THR A 317 26.56 13.74 -4.23
C THR A 317 25.73 14.09 -3.00
N ALA A 318 25.12 15.27 -2.97
CA ALA A 318 24.29 15.72 -1.85
C ALA A 318 23.06 14.84 -1.62
N LEU A 319 22.39 14.39 -2.69
CA LEU A 319 21.20 13.53 -2.60
C LEU A 319 21.54 12.11 -2.12
N LEU A 320 22.71 11.58 -2.48
CA LEU A 320 23.19 10.26 -2.05
C LEU A 320 23.86 10.27 -0.67
N ALA A 321 24.28 11.44 -0.17
CA ALA A 321 24.88 11.55 1.15
C ALA A 321 23.86 11.19 2.25
N PRO A 322 24.28 10.47 3.31
CA PRO A 322 23.43 10.17 4.46
C PRO A 322 22.80 11.43 5.07
N ALA A 323 21.64 11.26 5.71
CA ALA A 323 21.01 12.27 6.53
C ALA A 323 20.28 11.59 7.69
N ALA A 324 20.25 12.25 8.85
CA ALA A 324 19.64 11.72 10.07
C ALA A 324 18.09 11.66 10.07
N PRO A 325 17.34 12.59 9.45
CA PRO A 325 15.89 12.59 9.59
C PRO A 325 15.22 11.35 9.00
N LEU A 326 14.34 10.68 9.76
CA LEU A 326 13.66 9.45 9.33
C LEU A 326 12.70 9.65 8.15
N ALA A 327 12.21 10.87 7.93
CA ALA A 327 11.37 11.20 6.78
C ALA A 327 12.18 11.26 5.46
N TRP A 328 13.51 11.24 5.51
CA TRP A 328 14.35 11.17 4.32
C TRP A 328 14.62 9.72 3.93
N ASN A 329 13.93 9.22 2.92
CA ASN A 329 14.08 7.83 2.43
C ASN A 329 15.40 7.57 1.67
N GLY A 330 16.19 8.61 1.38
CA GLY A 330 17.37 8.50 0.52
C GLY A 330 17.02 8.31 -0.95
N PHE A 331 18.04 8.25 -1.81
CA PHE A 331 17.90 8.02 -3.24
C PHE A 331 18.49 6.68 -3.65
N SER A 332 17.84 6.01 -4.60
CA SER A 332 18.35 4.80 -5.25
C SER A 332 18.43 4.99 -6.76
N SER A 333 19.23 4.16 -7.44
CA SER A 333 19.29 4.19 -8.91
C SER A 333 17.97 3.72 -9.52
N TRP A 334 17.47 4.48 -10.50
CA TRP A 334 16.33 4.06 -11.34
C TRP A 334 16.76 2.93 -12.28
N LYS A 335 16.07 1.78 -12.21
CA LYS A 335 16.45 0.55 -12.93
C LYS A 335 15.22 -0.24 -13.36
N ASN A 336 15.39 -1.04 -14.41
CA ASN A 336 14.38 -2.01 -14.84
C ASN A 336 14.20 -3.14 -13.81
N ILE A 337 13.01 -3.72 -13.77
CA ILE A 337 12.68 -4.88 -12.93
C ILE A 337 13.56 -6.07 -13.36
N THR A 338 14.16 -6.74 -12.38
CA THR A 338 14.89 -7.99 -12.61
C THR A 338 13.93 -9.16 -12.41
N ILE A 339 13.63 -9.88 -13.49
CA ILE A 339 12.80 -11.10 -13.44
C ILE A 339 13.73 -12.30 -13.37
N LYS A 340 13.49 -13.18 -12.38
CA LYS A 340 14.19 -14.48 -12.25
C LYS A 340 13.21 -15.60 -12.58
N ALA A 341 13.69 -16.62 -13.26
CA ALA A 341 12.87 -17.80 -13.55
C ALA A 341 12.45 -18.49 -12.25
N ALA A 342 11.17 -18.87 -12.18
CA ALA A 342 10.67 -19.73 -11.11
C ALA A 342 11.32 -21.13 -11.20
N PRO A 343 11.50 -21.84 -10.08
CA PRO A 343 11.99 -23.21 -10.11
C PRO A 343 11.02 -24.14 -10.87
N LYS A 344 11.56 -25.18 -11.52
CA LYS A 344 10.71 -26.23 -12.14
C LYS A 344 10.00 -26.98 -11.01
N LEU A 345 8.67 -26.89 -11.00
CA LEU A 345 7.85 -27.65 -10.07
C LEU A 345 7.71 -29.12 -10.53
N PRO A 346 7.45 -30.07 -9.61
CA PRO A 346 7.23 -31.47 -9.95
C PRO A 346 6.07 -31.68 -10.95
N GLU A 347 6.18 -32.75 -11.73
CA GLU A 347 5.17 -33.14 -12.72
C GLU A 347 3.90 -33.68 -12.04
N VAL A 348 2.76 -33.24 -12.56
CA VAL A 348 1.44 -33.60 -12.04
C VAL A 348 1.01 -34.99 -12.48
N PHE A 349 1.41 -35.42 -13.68
CA PHE A 349 1.11 -36.74 -14.23
C PHE A 349 2.42 -37.54 -14.28
N ILE A 350 2.62 -38.44 -13.31
CA ILE A 350 3.76 -39.38 -13.32
C ILE A 350 3.34 -40.69 -13.99
N GLU A 351 2.13 -41.14 -13.70
CA GLU A 351 1.56 -42.38 -14.18
C GLU A 351 0.83 -42.19 -15.52
N PRO A 352 0.88 -43.17 -16.44
CA PRO A 352 0.23 -43.05 -17.74
C PRO A 352 -1.30 -43.08 -17.61
N PRO A 353 -2.03 -42.40 -18.53
CA PRO A 353 -3.48 -42.43 -18.55
C PRO A 353 -4.01 -43.85 -18.72
N SER A 354 -5.10 -44.18 -18.03
CA SER A 354 -5.74 -45.49 -18.16
C SER A 354 -7.25 -45.41 -18.10
N LYS A 355 -7.93 -46.34 -18.78
CA LYS A 355 -9.40 -46.31 -18.95
C LYS A 355 -10.11 -47.20 -17.94
N ASN A 356 -11.12 -46.64 -17.29
CA ASN A 356 -12.14 -47.35 -16.51
C ASN A 356 -13.49 -46.66 -16.76
N PRO A 357 -14.34 -47.16 -17.67
CA PRO A 357 -15.56 -46.47 -18.09
C PRO A 357 -16.54 -46.19 -16.96
N GLU A 358 -16.68 -47.10 -16.00
CA GLU A 358 -17.59 -46.93 -14.86
C GLU A 358 -17.10 -45.82 -13.92
N LEU A 359 -15.82 -45.85 -13.57
CA LEU A 359 -15.21 -44.80 -12.74
C LEU A 359 -15.20 -43.45 -13.45
N ARG A 360 -14.95 -43.42 -14.76
CA ARG A 360 -15.02 -42.21 -15.57
C ARG A 360 -16.42 -41.58 -15.48
N LYS A 361 -17.47 -42.36 -15.73
CA LYS A 361 -18.86 -41.88 -15.60
C LYS A 361 -19.20 -41.39 -14.20
N MET A 362 -18.62 -41.99 -13.15
CA MET A 362 -18.78 -41.49 -11.77
C MET A 362 -18.14 -40.11 -11.61
N ILE A 363 -16.89 -39.95 -12.06
CA ILE A 363 -16.17 -38.67 -11.98
C ILE A 363 -16.91 -37.59 -12.80
N GLU A 364 -17.35 -37.90 -14.01
CA GLU A 364 -18.12 -36.98 -14.88
C GLU A 364 -19.42 -36.52 -14.20
N ARG A 365 -20.17 -37.43 -13.57
CA ARG A 365 -21.38 -37.07 -12.80
C ARG A 365 -21.06 -36.17 -11.61
N GLY A 366 -19.98 -36.46 -10.88
CA GLY A 366 -19.53 -35.64 -9.77
C GLY A 366 -19.13 -34.22 -10.21
N ILE A 367 -18.37 -34.13 -11.30
CA ILE A 367 -17.97 -32.85 -11.92
C ILE A 367 -19.21 -32.05 -12.33
N ALA A 368 -20.15 -32.68 -13.03
CA ALA A 368 -21.39 -32.04 -13.46
C ALA A 368 -22.17 -31.49 -12.26
N ALA A 369 -22.35 -32.30 -11.21
CA ALA A 369 -23.09 -31.88 -10.03
C ALA A 369 -22.48 -30.67 -9.32
N LEU A 370 -21.15 -30.63 -9.15
CA LEU A 370 -20.48 -29.48 -8.53
C LEU A 370 -20.60 -28.21 -9.38
N LYS A 371 -20.53 -28.34 -10.70
CA LYS A 371 -20.70 -27.21 -11.64
C LYS A 371 -22.15 -26.71 -11.69
N GLU A 372 -23.11 -27.61 -11.80
CA GLU A 372 -24.54 -27.27 -11.88
C GLU A 372 -25.06 -26.63 -10.59
N ASN A 373 -24.47 -26.98 -9.44
CA ASN A 373 -24.82 -26.43 -8.14
C ASN A 373 -23.94 -25.24 -7.70
N GLU A 374 -23.12 -24.67 -8.59
CA GLU A 374 -22.26 -23.52 -8.26
C GLU A 374 -23.07 -22.36 -7.66
N ASN A 375 -24.13 -21.93 -8.36
CA ASN A 375 -24.94 -20.80 -7.92
C ASN A 375 -25.74 -21.11 -6.65
N SER A 376 -26.28 -22.32 -6.52
CA SER A 376 -27.05 -22.70 -5.33
C SER A 376 -26.18 -22.75 -4.09
N LEU A 377 -24.96 -23.29 -4.20
CA LEU A 377 -23.98 -23.34 -3.11
C LEU A 377 -23.47 -21.95 -2.74
N ASN A 378 -23.20 -21.06 -3.71
CA ASN A 378 -22.86 -19.66 -3.43
C ASN A 378 -23.99 -18.93 -2.71
N LEU A 379 -25.25 -19.19 -3.06
CA LEU A 379 -26.41 -18.60 -2.37
C LEU A 379 -26.59 -19.11 -0.93
N ILE A 380 -26.21 -20.35 -0.66
CA ILE A 380 -26.19 -20.89 0.71
C ILE A 380 -25.05 -20.24 1.50
N ASP A 381 -23.86 -20.24 0.92
CA ASP A 381 -22.65 -19.69 1.54
C ASP A 381 -22.77 -18.18 1.81
N ALA A 382 -23.36 -17.40 0.91
CA ALA A 382 -23.55 -15.96 1.10
C ALA A 382 -24.38 -15.59 2.35
N LYS A 383 -25.14 -16.55 2.91
CA LYS A 383 -25.92 -16.34 4.15
C LYS A 383 -25.08 -16.48 5.41
N VAL A 384 -23.99 -17.24 5.36
CA VAL A 384 -23.20 -17.66 6.55
C VAL A 384 -21.68 -17.48 6.39
N GLY A 385 -21.23 -17.11 5.19
CA GLY A 385 -19.86 -16.93 4.75
C GLY A 385 -19.75 -15.79 3.73
N ASP A 386 -18.94 -15.95 2.69
CA ASP A 386 -18.68 -14.92 1.67
C ASP A 386 -19.27 -15.19 0.30
N GLY A 387 -19.95 -16.32 0.13
CA GLY A 387 -20.73 -16.60 -1.08
C GLY A 387 -19.91 -17.09 -2.26
N ASP A 388 -18.77 -17.73 -2.00
CA ASP A 388 -17.84 -18.23 -3.01
C ASP A 388 -17.59 -19.75 -2.94
N ALA A 389 -18.19 -20.45 -1.96
CA ALA A 389 -17.99 -21.89 -1.78
C ALA A 389 -18.35 -22.69 -3.05
N GLY A 390 -19.49 -22.40 -3.68
CA GLY A 390 -19.91 -23.05 -4.91
C GLY A 390 -18.96 -22.82 -6.07
N SER A 391 -18.47 -21.59 -6.25
CA SER A 391 -17.47 -21.27 -7.26
C SER A 391 -16.16 -22.02 -7.01
N THR A 392 -15.73 -22.12 -5.74
CA THR A 392 -14.53 -22.88 -5.37
C THR A 392 -14.66 -24.37 -5.74
N PHE A 393 -15.78 -25.01 -5.41
CA PHE A 393 -16.00 -26.42 -5.79
C PHE A 393 -16.15 -26.61 -7.30
N ALA A 394 -16.83 -25.69 -8.00
CA ALA A 394 -16.98 -25.74 -9.44
C ALA A 394 -15.63 -25.56 -10.17
N ASP A 395 -14.75 -24.69 -9.67
CA ASP A 395 -13.41 -24.53 -10.21
C ASP A 395 -12.57 -25.80 -10.01
N THR A 396 -12.63 -26.42 -8.83
CA THR A 396 -12.04 -27.74 -8.59
C THR A 396 -12.58 -28.80 -9.58
N ALA A 397 -13.88 -28.80 -9.85
CA ALA A 397 -14.48 -29.71 -10.82
C ALA A 397 -14.00 -29.44 -12.26
N ARG A 398 -13.88 -28.17 -12.67
CA ARG A 398 -13.37 -27.76 -13.99
C ARG A 398 -11.91 -28.20 -14.20
N ILE A 399 -11.08 -28.12 -13.16
CA ILE A 399 -9.69 -28.61 -13.20
C ILE A 399 -9.67 -30.11 -13.53
N LEU A 400 -10.51 -30.91 -12.84
CA LEU A 400 -10.59 -32.34 -13.10
C LEU A 400 -11.20 -32.68 -14.46
N GLU A 401 -12.16 -31.89 -14.93
CA GLU A 401 -12.81 -32.05 -16.24
C GLU A 401 -11.80 -31.90 -17.38
N GLN A 402 -10.95 -30.86 -17.31
CA GLN A 402 -9.93 -30.58 -18.32
C GLN A 402 -8.88 -31.70 -18.42
N GLU A 403 -8.64 -32.40 -17.31
CA GLU A 403 -7.57 -33.40 -17.21
C GLU A 403 -8.07 -34.85 -17.19
N LEU A 404 -9.37 -35.07 -17.38
CA LEU A 404 -10.02 -36.36 -17.23
C LEU A 404 -9.42 -37.45 -18.13
N ASP A 405 -8.98 -37.08 -19.35
CA ASP A 405 -8.35 -38.01 -20.30
C ASP A 405 -6.93 -38.44 -19.92
N HIS A 406 -6.29 -37.68 -19.02
CA HIS A 406 -4.92 -37.94 -18.54
C HIS A 406 -4.90 -38.78 -17.25
N LEU A 407 -6.04 -39.01 -16.61
CA LEU A 407 -6.10 -39.66 -15.31
C LEU A 407 -5.80 -41.19 -15.38
N PRO A 408 -5.05 -41.75 -14.41
CA PRO A 408 -4.77 -43.18 -14.33
C PRO A 408 -5.94 -43.96 -13.68
N LEU A 409 -7.10 -44.04 -14.35
CA LEU A 409 -8.35 -44.56 -13.78
C LEU A 409 -8.37 -46.06 -13.40
N LYS A 410 -7.37 -46.85 -13.82
CA LYS A 410 -7.24 -48.27 -13.42
C LYS A 410 -6.55 -48.47 -12.07
N GLU A 411 -5.83 -47.47 -11.58
CA GLU A 411 -4.98 -47.58 -10.40
C GLU A 411 -5.42 -46.57 -9.33
N PRO A 412 -6.24 -46.99 -8.33
CA PRO A 412 -6.82 -46.07 -7.35
C PRO A 412 -5.80 -45.22 -6.60
N LYS A 413 -4.63 -45.78 -6.25
CA LYS A 413 -3.56 -45.03 -5.59
C LYS A 413 -2.99 -43.94 -6.49
N ALA A 414 -2.63 -44.28 -7.73
CA ALA A 414 -2.12 -43.33 -8.72
C ALA A 414 -3.15 -42.23 -9.04
N LEU A 415 -4.44 -42.59 -9.08
CA LEU A 415 -5.54 -41.65 -9.29
C LEU A 415 -5.61 -40.64 -8.14
N ILE A 416 -5.63 -41.10 -6.89
CA ILE A 416 -5.68 -40.23 -5.70
C ILE A 416 -4.44 -39.32 -5.65
N GLN A 417 -3.24 -39.84 -5.94
CA GLN A 417 -2.00 -39.05 -6.00
C GLN A 417 -2.05 -37.97 -7.09
N THR A 418 -2.55 -38.32 -8.27
CA THR A 418 -2.67 -37.39 -9.40
C THR A 418 -3.71 -36.30 -9.11
N VAL A 419 -4.86 -36.65 -8.55
CA VAL A 419 -5.86 -35.69 -8.08
C VAL A 419 -5.28 -34.77 -7.00
N GLY A 420 -4.57 -35.31 -6.00
CA GLY A 420 -3.93 -34.50 -4.96
C GLY A 420 -2.96 -33.46 -5.54
N ARG A 421 -2.12 -33.87 -6.50
CA ARG A 421 -1.20 -32.98 -7.22
C ARG A 421 -1.95 -31.92 -8.05
N LEU A 422 -2.99 -32.30 -8.78
CA LEU A 422 -3.83 -31.38 -9.56
C LEU A 422 -4.46 -30.31 -8.68
N LEU A 423 -5.10 -30.73 -7.58
CA LEU A 423 -5.73 -29.81 -6.64
C LEU A 423 -4.69 -28.89 -5.99
N SER A 424 -3.53 -29.41 -5.59
CA SER A 424 -2.45 -28.59 -5.00
C SER A 424 -1.93 -27.52 -5.95
N ARG A 425 -2.02 -27.76 -7.26
CA ARG A 425 -1.49 -26.88 -8.29
C ARG A 425 -2.47 -25.78 -8.68
N HIS A 426 -3.76 -26.10 -8.69
CA HIS A 426 -4.76 -25.28 -9.35
C HIS A 426 -5.92 -24.85 -8.46
N SER A 427 -6.17 -25.52 -7.32
CA SER A 427 -7.27 -25.14 -6.43
C SER A 427 -6.86 -24.00 -5.50
N GLY A 428 -7.62 -22.91 -5.54
CA GLY A 428 -7.49 -21.78 -4.61
C GLY A 428 -8.47 -21.91 -3.42
N GLY A 429 -8.41 -20.94 -2.51
CA GLY A 429 -9.33 -20.86 -1.37
C GLY A 429 -9.11 -21.95 -0.31
N SER A 430 -9.85 -21.85 0.80
CA SER A 430 -9.73 -22.78 1.94
C SER A 430 -10.26 -24.18 1.59
N SER A 431 -11.40 -24.28 0.91
CA SER A 431 -11.98 -25.55 0.46
C SER A 431 -11.07 -26.30 -0.53
N GLY A 432 -10.49 -25.59 -1.50
CA GLY A 432 -9.53 -26.16 -2.44
C GLY A 432 -8.27 -26.69 -1.75
N ALA A 433 -7.74 -25.94 -0.78
CA ALA A 433 -6.61 -26.38 0.04
C ALA A 433 -6.93 -27.63 0.87
N LEU A 434 -8.11 -27.68 1.52
CA LEU A 434 -8.54 -28.83 2.32
C LEU A 434 -8.72 -30.09 1.47
N LEU A 435 -9.34 -29.99 0.29
CA LEU A 435 -9.41 -31.11 -0.64
C LEU A 435 -8.03 -31.53 -1.15
N SER A 436 -7.14 -30.57 -1.44
CA SER A 436 -5.76 -30.88 -1.80
C SER A 436 -5.04 -31.66 -0.70
N ILE A 437 -5.21 -31.28 0.57
CA ILE A 437 -4.67 -32.01 1.73
C ILE A 437 -5.21 -33.43 1.78
N LEU A 438 -6.54 -33.60 1.68
CA LEU A 438 -7.20 -34.91 1.68
C LEU A 438 -6.55 -35.85 0.66
N PHE A 439 -6.53 -35.44 -0.61
CA PHE A 439 -6.06 -36.30 -1.69
C PHE A 439 -4.52 -36.45 -1.70
N SER A 440 -3.76 -35.44 -1.27
CA SER A 440 -2.29 -35.54 -1.19
C SER A 440 -1.83 -36.50 -0.10
N VAL A 441 -2.45 -36.43 1.09
CA VAL A 441 -2.12 -37.35 2.19
C VAL A 441 -2.64 -38.74 1.89
N ALA A 442 -3.88 -38.88 1.40
CA ALA A 442 -4.42 -40.17 0.99
C ALA A 442 -3.59 -40.81 -0.12
N GLY A 443 -3.10 -40.03 -1.09
CA GLY A 443 -2.29 -40.54 -2.19
C GLY A 443 -0.93 -41.07 -1.72
N ASN A 444 -0.34 -40.45 -0.72
CA ASN A 444 0.95 -40.85 -0.14
C ASN A 444 0.83 -41.87 0.99
N SER A 445 -0.38 -42.22 1.39
CA SER A 445 -0.64 -43.22 2.42
C SER A 445 -0.04 -44.60 2.07
N GLU A 446 0.46 -45.27 3.10
CA GLU A 446 0.92 -46.66 3.03
C GLU A 446 -0.22 -47.68 3.22
N LYS A 447 -1.45 -47.21 3.48
CA LYS A 447 -2.60 -48.09 3.67
C LYS A 447 -2.96 -48.81 2.35
N LYS A 448 -3.24 -50.11 2.45
CA LYS A 448 -3.59 -50.96 1.28
C LYS A 448 -4.98 -50.68 0.72
N LYS A 449 -5.93 -50.31 1.58
CA LYS A 449 -7.30 -49.98 1.19
C LYS A 449 -7.43 -48.47 0.98
N TRP A 450 -8.00 -48.05 -0.13
CA TRP A 450 -8.16 -46.64 -0.46
C TRP A 450 -9.08 -45.91 0.53
N GLN A 451 -10.03 -46.61 1.18
CA GLN A 451 -10.88 -46.05 2.23
C GLN A 451 -10.07 -45.67 3.49
N ASP A 452 -9.11 -46.51 3.87
CA ASP A 452 -8.22 -46.23 5.01
C ASP A 452 -7.28 -45.06 4.67
N ALA A 453 -6.80 -44.99 3.43
CA ALA A 453 -5.99 -43.88 2.94
C ALA A 453 -6.77 -42.56 2.91
N LEU A 454 -8.02 -42.56 2.43
CA LEU A 454 -8.88 -41.37 2.48
C LEU A 454 -9.15 -40.92 3.91
N MET A 455 -9.39 -41.85 4.84
CA MET A 455 -9.58 -41.50 6.25
C MET A 455 -8.31 -40.91 6.89
N GLU A 456 -7.12 -41.37 6.49
CA GLU A 456 -5.85 -40.73 6.88
C GLU A 456 -5.76 -39.29 6.34
N GLY A 457 -6.17 -39.07 5.09
CA GLY A 457 -6.28 -37.73 4.53
C GLY A 457 -7.30 -36.83 5.23
N VAL A 458 -8.43 -37.38 5.68
CA VAL A 458 -9.39 -36.67 6.52
C VAL A 458 -8.78 -36.29 7.86
N GLY A 459 -8.01 -37.18 8.49
CA GLY A 459 -7.25 -36.87 9.70
C GLY A 459 -6.35 -35.64 9.51
N ALA A 460 -5.64 -35.57 8.38
CA ALA A 460 -4.84 -34.40 8.03
C ALA A 460 -5.67 -33.15 7.75
N MET A 461 -6.85 -33.28 7.12
CA MET A 461 -7.78 -32.14 6.99
C MET A 461 -8.20 -31.59 8.35
N GLN A 462 -8.48 -32.47 9.32
CA GLN A 462 -8.85 -32.08 10.68
C GLN A 462 -7.68 -31.39 11.40
N GLU A 463 -6.48 -31.98 11.31
CA GLU A 463 -5.27 -31.45 11.95
C GLU A 463 -4.88 -30.08 11.38
N TYR A 464 -4.83 -29.93 10.05
CA TYR A 464 -4.39 -28.69 9.40
C TYR A 464 -5.49 -27.65 9.30
N GLY A 465 -6.74 -28.07 9.14
CA GLY A 465 -7.92 -27.20 9.08
C GLY A 465 -8.45 -26.78 10.45
N GLY A 466 -8.05 -27.46 11.53
CA GLY A 466 -8.49 -27.16 12.89
C GLY A 466 -9.97 -27.46 13.17
N ALA A 467 -10.63 -28.25 12.31
CA ALA A 467 -12.05 -28.57 12.39
C ALA A 467 -12.27 -30.06 12.65
N SER A 468 -13.36 -30.39 13.31
CA SER A 468 -13.79 -31.75 13.62
C SER A 468 -15.21 -32.02 13.17
N LEU A 469 -15.61 -33.29 13.24
CA LEU A 469 -17.02 -33.67 13.10
C LEU A 469 -17.86 -32.91 14.14
N GLY A 470 -18.91 -32.24 13.69
CA GLY A 470 -19.79 -31.39 14.50
C GLY A 470 -19.49 -29.90 14.42
N ASP A 471 -18.42 -29.48 13.74
CA ASP A 471 -18.03 -28.06 13.69
C ASP A 471 -18.71 -27.23 12.59
N ARG A 472 -19.62 -27.85 11.82
CA ARG A 472 -20.34 -27.27 10.66
C ARG A 472 -19.40 -26.98 9.51
N THR A 473 -18.84 -28.03 8.92
CA THR A 473 -17.96 -27.98 7.75
C THR A 473 -18.21 -29.17 6.83
N MET A 474 -17.52 -29.23 5.68
CA MET A 474 -17.53 -30.40 4.80
C MET A 474 -17.18 -31.73 5.50
N LEU A 475 -16.46 -31.69 6.63
CA LEU A 475 -16.14 -32.88 7.43
C LEU A 475 -17.40 -33.58 7.95
N ASP A 476 -18.48 -32.84 8.17
CA ASP A 476 -19.77 -33.39 8.63
C ASP A 476 -20.41 -34.34 7.61
N ALA A 477 -20.09 -34.19 6.32
CA ALA A 477 -20.52 -35.10 5.27
C ALA A 477 -19.42 -36.12 4.89
N ILE A 478 -18.14 -35.69 4.84
CA ILE A 478 -17.01 -36.54 4.43
C ILE A 478 -16.76 -37.67 5.43
N ILE A 479 -16.70 -37.37 6.74
CA ILE A 479 -16.36 -38.36 7.76
C ILE A 479 -17.39 -39.50 7.80
N PRO A 480 -18.73 -39.25 7.87
CA PRO A 480 -19.71 -40.32 7.85
C PRO A 480 -19.67 -41.18 6.57
N ALA A 481 -19.48 -40.54 5.42
CA ALA A 481 -19.43 -41.24 4.12
C ALA A 481 -18.25 -42.22 4.04
N ILE A 482 -17.03 -41.76 4.35
CA ILE A 482 -15.83 -42.61 4.30
C ILE A 482 -15.89 -43.69 5.39
N THR A 483 -16.45 -43.38 6.57
CA THR A 483 -16.65 -44.36 7.65
C THR A 483 -17.54 -45.51 7.18
N ALA A 484 -18.68 -45.22 6.53
CA ALA A 484 -19.57 -46.24 5.99
C ALA A 484 -18.86 -47.15 4.96
N LEU A 485 -18.06 -46.56 4.06
CA LEU A 485 -17.28 -47.32 3.07
C LEU A 485 -16.21 -48.20 3.72
N LYS A 486 -15.56 -47.72 4.78
CA LYS A 486 -14.55 -48.47 5.54
C LYS A 486 -15.14 -49.67 6.27
N GLU A 487 -16.38 -49.54 6.75
CA GLU A 487 -17.17 -50.62 7.36
C GLU A 487 -17.69 -51.65 6.34
N GLY A 488 -17.44 -51.46 5.05
CA GLY A 488 -17.86 -52.37 3.99
C GLY A 488 -19.31 -52.18 3.52
N LYS A 489 -19.94 -51.05 3.87
CA LYS A 489 -21.29 -50.71 3.38
C LYS A 489 -21.26 -50.29 1.91
N SER A 490 -22.43 -50.24 1.28
CA SER A 490 -22.55 -49.87 -0.13
C SER A 490 -22.28 -48.39 -0.37
N LEU A 491 -22.01 -48.01 -1.63
CA LEU A 491 -21.88 -46.61 -2.01
C LEU A 491 -23.19 -45.83 -1.73
N SER A 492 -24.35 -46.48 -1.83
CA SER A 492 -25.64 -45.86 -1.48
C SER A 492 -25.74 -45.55 0.01
N ASP A 493 -25.24 -46.44 0.88
CA ASP A 493 -25.21 -46.20 2.33
C ASP A 493 -24.27 -45.04 2.68
N ALA A 494 -23.13 -44.95 1.99
CA ALA A 494 -22.19 -43.84 2.15
C ALA A 494 -22.79 -42.49 1.73
N THR A 495 -23.56 -42.48 0.62
CA THR A 495 -24.30 -41.30 0.18
C THR A 495 -25.36 -40.88 1.19
N GLN A 496 -26.13 -41.83 1.73
CA GLN A 496 -27.10 -41.54 2.78
C GLN A 496 -26.44 -40.97 4.04
N ALA A 497 -25.27 -41.48 4.41
CA ALA A 497 -24.49 -40.95 5.53
C ALA A 497 -23.98 -39.53 5.27
N ALA A 498 -23.50 -39.23 4.06
CA ALA A 498 -23.08 -37.88 3.65
C ALA A 498 -24.25 -36.88 3.74
N ARG A 499 -25.40 -37.23 3.16
CA ARG A 499 -26.62 -36.40 3.18
C ARG A 499 -27.11 -36.18 4.60
N ALA A 500 -27.18 -37.22 5.43
CA ALA A 500 -27.57 -37.08 6.84
C ALA A 500 -26.63 -36.15 7.62
N GLY A 501 -25.32 -36.22 7.32
CA GLY A 501 -24.31 -35.31 7.86
C GLY A 501 -24.55 -33.85 7.46
N ALA A 502 -24.74 -33.60 6.16
CA ALA A 502 -25.08 -32.27 5.63
C ALA A 502 -26.37 -31.71 6.26
N ASP A 503 -27.44 -32.50 6.32
CA ASP A 503 -28.72 -32.11 6.91
C ASP A 503 -28.59 -31.79 8.41
N ALA A 504 -27.69 -32.48 9.13
CA ALA A 504 -27.42 -32.21 10.54
C ALA A 504 -26.82 -30.81 10.75
N THR A 505 -25.97 -30.34 9.83
CA THR A 505 -25.36 -29.00 9.93
C THR A 505 -26.38 -27.87 9.95
N ALA A 506 -27.52 -28.03 9.26
CA ALA A 506 -28.62 -27.05 9.26
C ALA A 506 -29.31 -26.91 10.63
N LYS A 507 -29.16 -27.91 11.50
CA LYS A 507 -29.73 -27.95 12.85
C LYS A 507 -28.73 -27.52 13.94
N MET A 508 -27.44 -27.39 13.59
CA MET A 508 -26.41 -26.98 14.53
C MET A 508 -26.48 -25.47 14.80
N LYS A 509 -26.47 -25.11 16.08
CA LYS A 509 -26.70 -23.73 16.56
C LYS A 509 -25.44 -22.87 16.58
N LYS A 510 -24.28 -23.50 16.50
CA LYS A 510 -22.97 -22.86 16.54
C LYS A 510 -22.05 -23.56 15.55
N ALA A 511 -21.29 -22.79 14.78
CA ALA A 511 -20.13 -23.29 14.06
C ALA A 511 -18.89 -23.06 14.92
N SER A 512 -18.00 -24.04 15.00
CA SER A 512 -16.72 -23.89 15.72
C SER A 512 -15.54 -23.64 14.76
N ALA A 513 -15.76 -23.77 13.46
CA ALA A 513 -14.76 -23.58 12.42
C ALA A 513 -15.35 -22.89 11.19
N GLY A 514 -14.47 -22.50 10.25
CA GLY A 514 -14.86 -21.81 9.01
C GLY A 514 -15.43 -20.40 9.23
N ARG A 515 -15.88 -19.76 8.14
CA ARG A 515 -16.44 -18.40 8.20
C ARG A 515 -17.78 -18.33 8.94
N SER A 516 -18.53 -19.43 8.94
CA SER A 516 -19.74 -19.61 9.74
C SER A 516 -19.51 -19.42 11.25
N SER A 517 -18.28 -19.60 11.76
CA SER A 517 -17.96 -19.39 13.19
C SER A 517 -18.02 -17.92 13.63
N TYR A 518 -17.99 -16.97 12.68
CA TYR A 518 -18.08 -15.53 12.94
C TYR A 518 -19.52 -15.04 13.05
N VAL A 519 -20.49 -15.87 12.69
CA VAL A 519 -21.88 -15.47 12.47
C VAL A 519 -22.77 -15.90 13.66
N PRO A 520 -23.69 -15.04 14.14
CA PRO A 520 -24.59 -15.39 15.25
C PRO A 520 -25.55 -16.54 14.91
N GLU A 521 -25.96 -17.32 15.93
CA GLU A 521 -26.89 -18.47 15.81
C GLU A 521 -28.14 -18.16 14.95
N SER A 522 -28.69 -16.94 15.06
CA SER A 522 -29.89 -16.52 14.34
C SER A 522 -29.77 -16.60 12.81
N HIS A 523 -28.55 -16.49 12.28
CA HIS A 523 -28.26 -16.55 10.84
C HIS A 523 -27.82 -17.95 10.40
N LEU A 524 -27.59 -18.89 11.33
CA LEU A 524 -27.19 -20.27 11.02
C LEU A 524 -28.39 -21.22 10.91
N LYS A 525 -29.50 -20.87 11.56
CA LYS A 525 -30.68 -21.73 11.69
C LYS A 525 -31.28 -22.08 10.32
N ASN A 526 -31.50 -23.38 10.09
CA ASN A 526 -32.10 -23.94 8.87
C ASN A 526 -31.28 -23.70 7.59
N ILE A 527 -29.99 -23.39 7.72
CA ILE A 527 -29.08 -23.22 6.59
C ILE A 527 -27.99 -24.30 6.72
N PRO A 528 -27.92 -25.27 5.80
CA PRO A 528 -26.85 -26.26 5.80
C PRO A 528 -25.50 -25.60 5.55
N ASP A 529 -24.43 -26.21 6.04
CA ASP A 529 -23.07 -25.80 5.69
C ASP A 529 -22.84 -26.02 4.18
N PRO A 530 -22.38 -25.01 3.43
CA PRO A 530 -22.18 -25.14 1.99
C PRO A 530 -21.13 -26.19 1.62
N GLY A 531 -20.12 -26.42 2.47
CA GLY A 531 -19.13 -27.47 2.27
C GLY A 531 -19.74 -28.86 2.43
N ALA A 532 -20.51 -29.09 3.50
CA ALA A 532 -21.20 -30.35 3.73
C ALA A 532 -22.24 -30.64 2.63
N GLU A 533 -22.98 -29.61 2.22
CA GLU A 533 -23.96 -29.71 1.12
C GLU A 533 -23.29 -30.09 -0.21
N ALA A 534 -22.17 -29.45 -0.55
CA ALA A 534 -21.42 -29.77 -1.77
C ALA A 534 -20.96 -31.25 -1.80
N ILE A 535 -20.49 -31.76 -0.66
CA ILE A 535 -20.08 -33.17 -0.54
C ILE A 535 -21.27 -34.12 -0.63
N ALA A 536 -22.41 -33.79 -0.01
CA ALA A 536 -23.61 -34.61 -0.11
C ALA A 536 -24.11 -34.69 -1.56
N LEU A 537 -24.19 -33.55 -2.27
CA LEU A 537 -24.55 -33.49 -3.69
C LEU A 537 -23.60 -34.29 -4.58
N LEU A 538 -22.29 -34.20 -4.31
CA LEU A 538 -21.27 -35.00 -4.99
C LEU A 538 -21.53 -36.51 -4.79
N CYS A 539 -21.75 -36.95 -3.55
CA CYS A 539 -22.04 -38.35 -3.23
C CYS A 539 -23.32 -38.86 -3.92
N GLU A 540 -24.37 -38.04 -3.96
CA GLU A 540 -25.63 -38.36 -4.64
C GLU A 540 -25.43 -38.55 -6.14
N ALA A 541 -24.72 -37.62 -6.77
CA ALA A 541 -24.45 -37.66 -8.20
C ALA A 541 -23.67 -38.91 -8.61
N ILE A 542 -22.61 -39.29 -7.88
CA ILE A 542 -21.83 -40.49 -8.22
C ILE A 542 -22.61 -41.80 -8.04
N THR A 543 -23.62 -41.83 -7.18
CA THR A 543 -24.51 -42.99 -6.98
C THR A 543 -25.69 -43.07 -7.94
N SER A 544 -26.10 -41.97 -8.56
CA SER A 544 -27.25 -41.93 -9.46
C SER A 544 -27.05 -42.84 -10.67
N LYS A 545 -27.78 -43.96 -10.79
CA LYS A 545 -27.81 -44.68 -12.06
C LYS A 545 -28.43 -43.73 -13.06
N GLY A 546 -27.65 -43.24 -14.04
CA GLY A 546 -28.14 -42.30 -15.05
C GLY A 546 -29.48 -42.77 -15.61
N ILE A 547 -30.38 -41.81 -15.84
CA ILE A 547 -31.72 -42.04 -16.41
C ILE A 547 -31.58 -42.76 -17.76
#